data_AF-A0A9E6PKT5-F1
#
_entry.id   AF-A0A9E6PKT5-F1
#
_cell.length_a   1.000
_cell.length_b   1.000
_cell.length_c   1.000
_cell.angle_alpha   90.00
_cell.angle_beta   90.00
_cell.angle_gamma   90.00
#
_symmetry.space_group_name_H-M   'P 1'
#
loop_
_entity.id
_entity.type
_entity.pdbx_description
1 polymer ?
#
loop_
_entity_poly.entity_id
_entity_poly.type
_entity_poly.pdbx_seq_one_letter_code
_entity_poly.pdbx_strand_id
1 'polypeptide(L)'
;MIFGPDPSAILFIFLLAALAMVSVIGLLWVLVALLFARTRRHLRRNPWRYGCLIVVGLVFAGLGATMLRDFQRMEAESEAERQALNPRLETGLQLGELSFPAGSQAHLGTLDPEDWQGNPQPHGLESLKSIELAAPLDVLGMPVSAIDFSPGYSESGMRLEHDQVVEGWSCSAGVWTSFSRDSEDTYRPSRWRFKQCTLVPDVTVAGVAWPAGTIVSGDGRGWMLRAEDADNLEIALDGLRLSALRMYLDGQRRIDSWEGQLARPATLGEWLYPQGTRVRGDERGARLFSPTGELDAINQRTGEKVAEGRSILQRRGDATPVEVRPNSEVGVIDWFVITPEK
;
A
#
# COMPACT_ATOMS: atom_id res chain seq x y z
N MET A 1 -10.50 4.41 19.04
CA MET A 1 -10.59 5.82 18.59
C MET A 1 -9.32 6.51 19.03
N ILE A 2 -8.40 6.74 18.10
CA ILE A 2 -7.18 7.51 18.37
C ILE A 2 -7.62 8.97 18.35
N PHE A 3 -7.84 9.56 19.53
CA PHE A 3 -8.06 11.00 19.63
C PHE A 3 -6.75 11.67 19.20
N GLY A 4 -6.74 12.22 17.98
CA GLY A 4 -5.70 13.15 17.59
C GLY A 4 -5.67 14.32 18.59
N PRO A 5 -4.50 14.95 18.81
CA PRO A 5 -4.39 16.06 19.74
C PRO A 5 -5.43 17.14 19.42
N ASP A 6 -6.16 17.61 20.44
CA ASP A 6 -7.22 18.58 20.26
C ASP A 6 -6.72 19.78 19.44
N PRO A 7 -7.46 20.25 18.41
CA PRO A 7 -7.01 21.33 17.53
C PRO A 7 -6.72 22.64 18.29
N SER A 8 -7.35 22.83 19.45
CA SER A 8 -7.07 23.92 20.39
C SER A 8 -5.69 23.80 21.05
N ALA A 9 -5.23 22.60 21.37
CA ALA A 9 -3.92 22.35 21.95
C ALA A 9 -2.80 22.61 20.92
N ILE A 10 -3.00 22.19 19.67
CA ILE A 10 -2.07 22.47 18.56
C ILE A 10 -1.95 23.98 18.33
N LEU A 11 -3.07 24.70 18.31
CA LEU A 11 -3.09 26.15 18.14
C LEU A 11 -2.41 26.89 19.29
N PHE A 12 -2.61 26.41 20.53
CA PHE A 12 -1.95 26.97 21.71
C PHE A 12 -0.43 26.76 21.69
N ILE A 13 0.02 25.56 21.31
CA ILE A 13 1.43 25.23 21.10
C ILE A 13 2.06 26.17 20.05
N PHE A 14 1.39 26.35 18.92
CA PHE A 14 1.87 27.23 17.86
C PHE A 14 1.95 28.71 18.31
N LEU A 15 0.93 29.18 19.02
CA LEU A 15 0.91 30.54 19.58
C LEU A 15 2.06 30.77 20.57
N LEU A 16 2.30 29.81 21.47
CA LEU A 16 3.42 29.88 22.42
C LEU A 16 4.77 29.89 21.71
N ALA A 17 4.96 29.06 20.70
CA ALA A 17 6.19 29.02 19.90
C ALA A 17 6.43 30.34 19.15
N ALA A 18 5.39 30.91 18.53
CA ALA A 18 5.46 32.20 17.84
C ALA A 18 5.80 33.34 18.82
N LEU A 19 5.19 33.33 20.01
CA LEU A 19 5.44 34.34 21.03
C LEU A 19 6.85 34.23 21.62
N ALA A 20 7.37 33.01 21.80
CA ALA A 20 8.76 32.78 22.17
C ALA A 20 9.73 33.30 21.09
N MET A 21 9.44 33.07 19.81
CA MET A 21 10.26 33.56 18.70
C MET A 21 10.29 35.09 18.64
N VAL A 22 9.12 35.74 18.69
CA VAL A 22 9.01 37.20 18.72
C VAL A 22 9.73 37.78 19.95
N SER A 23 9.62 37.10 21.09
CA SER A 23 10.32 37.47 22.31
C SER A 23 11.86 37.43 22.16
N VAL A 24 12.41 36.34 21.63
CA VAL A 24 13.85 36.20 21.40
C VAL A 24 14.36 37.28 20.45
N ILE A 25 13.63 37.55 19.36
CA ILE A 25 13.95 38.63 18.41
C ILE A 25 13.92 39.99 19.11
N GLY A 26 12.90 40.24 19.94
CA GLY A 26 12.78 41.47 20.72
C GLY A 26 13.91 41.68 21.72
N LEU A 27 14.30 40.62 22.44
CA LEU A 27 15.43 40.63 23.38
C LEU A 27 16.76 40.88 22.67
N LEU A 28 16.98 40.27 21.50
CA LEU A 28 18.16 40.52 20.66
C LEU A 28 18.20 41.99 20.20
N TRP A 29 17.07 42.55 19.80
CA TRP A 29 16.98 43.98 19.45
C TRP A 29 17.31 44.90 20.62
N VAL A 30 16.81 44.60 21.83
CA VAL A 30 17.15 45.35 23.05
C VAL A 30 18.65 45.23 23.34
N LEU A 31 19.24 44.04 23.20
CA LEU A 31 20.66 43.81 23.38
C LEU A 31 21.51 44.62 22.40
N VAL A 32 21.14 44.64 21.12
CA VAL A 32 21.78 45.47 20.08
C VAL A 32 21.60 46.96 20.38
N ALA A 33 20.41 47.40 20.80
CA ALA A 33 20.13 48.79 21.15
C ALA A 33 20.93 49.27 22.37
N LEU A 34 21.31 48.38 23.28
CA LEU A 34 22.21 48.69 24.39
C LEU A 34 23.65 48.97 23.93
N LEU A 35 24.08 48.44 22.78
CA LEU A 35 25.43 48.68 22.24
C LEU A 35 25.61 50.11 21.69
N PHE A 36 24.54 50.78 21.25
CA PHE A 36 24.60 52.14 20.70
C PHE A 36 24.31 53.23 21.76
N ALA A 37 25.19 54.24 21.85
CA ALA A 37 25.14 55.27 22.90
C ALA A 37 23.89 56.20 22.85
N ARG A 38 23.28 56.34 21.66
CA ARG A 38 22.09 57.19 21.45
C ARG A 38 20.80 56.50 21.91
N THR A 39 20.66 55.23 21.61
CA THR A 39 19.53 54.37 22.04
C THR A 39 19.62 54.01 23.52
N ARG A 40 20.82 53.76 24.04
CA ARG A 40 21.04 53.50 25.48
C ARG A 40 20.49 54.63 26.37
N ARG A 41 20.65 55.90 25.96
CA ARG A 41 20.09 57.06 26.67
C ARG A 41 18.56 57.09 26.65
N HIS A 42 17.94 56.63 25.56
CA HIS A 42 16.49 56.51 25.46
C HIS A 42 15.93 55.39 26.37
N LEU A 43 16.58 54.22 26.38
CA LEU A 43 16.19 53.10 27.25
C LEU A 43 16.28 53.48 28.74
N ARG A 44 17.35 54.19 29.14
CA ARG A 44 17.52 54.64 30.54
C ARG A 44 16.51 55.70 30.98
N ARG A 45 15.85 56.41 30.05
CA ARG A 45 14.87 57.45 30.36
C ARG A 45 13.51 56.86 30.74
N ASN A 46 13.21 55.63 30.31
CA ASN A 46 11.97 54.91 30.59
C ASN A 46 12.23 53.48 31.11
N PRO A 47 12.94 53.32 32.24
CA PRO A 47 13.44 52.02 32.69
C PRO A 47 12.33 51.01 32.99
N TRP A 48 11.16 51.47 33.47
CA TRP A 48 10.04 50.60 33.83
C TRP A 48 9.42 49.89 32.61
N ARG A 49 9.17 50.63 31.52
CA ARG A 49 8.52 50.07 30.31
C ARG A 49 9.38 49.00 29.65
N TYR A 50 10.67 49.28 29.49
CA TYR A 50 11.61 48.32 28.91
C TYR A 50 11.94 47.19 29.88
N GLY A 51 11.99 47.45 31.19
CA GLY A 51 12.15 46.42 32.22
C GLY A 51 11.03 45.38 32.17
N CYS A 52 9.76 45.81 32.12
CA CYS A 52 8.62 44.90 31.97
C CYS A 52 8.69 44.09 30.67
N LEU A 53 9.03 44.71 29.54
CA LEU A 53 9.17 44.00 28.25
C LEU A 53 10.30 42.97 28.27
N ILE A 54 11.44 43.29 28.89
CA ILE A 54 12.56 42.35 29.04
C ILE A 54 12.14 41.17 29.92
N VAL A 55 11.46 41.41 31.05
CA VAL A 55 11.01 40.33 31.95
C VAL A 55 10.00 39.43 31.24
N VAL A 56 8.97 39.99 30.61
CA VAL A 56 7.98 39.22 29.83
C VAL A 56 8.66 38.46 28.71
N GLY A 57 9.61 39.10 28.02
CA GLY A 57 10.38 38.47 26.97
C GLY A 57 11.17 37.27 27.49
N LEU A 58 11.92 37.44 28.57
CA LEU A 58 12.71 36.37 29.19
C LEU A 58 11.83 35.18 29.63
N VAL A 59 10.62 35.44 30.13
CA VAL A 59 9.66 34.38 30.48
C VAL A 59 9.27 33.56 29.24
N PHE A 60 8.82 34.21 28.16
CA PHE A 60 8.43 33.48 26.94
C PHE A 60 9.60 32.80 26.24
N ALA A 61 10.78 33.43 26.22
CA ALA A 61 12.00 32.83 25.67
C ALA A 61 12.44 31.62 26.51
N GLY A 62 12.35 31.70 27.84
CA GLY A 62 12.62 30.60 28.75
C GLY A 62 11.67 29.42 28.55
N LEU A 63 10.35 29.69 28.46
CA LEU A 63 9.33 28.68 28.16
C LEU A 63 9.56 28.01 26.78
N GLY A 64 9.92 28.80 25.76
CA GLY A 64 10.26 28.26 24.45
C GLY A 64 11.51 27.38 24.48
N ALA A 65 12.53 27.76 25.24
CA ALA A 65 13.77 26.98 25.39
C ALA A 65 13.53 25.65 26.12
N THR A 66 12.69 25.63 27.17
CA THR A 66 12.32 24.37 27.84
C THR A 66 11.54 23.46 26.91
N MET A 67 10.58 24.01 26.16
CA MET A 67 9.78 23.26 25.18
C MET A 67 10.66 22.64 24.09
N LEU A 68 11.63 23.39 23.55
CA LEU A 68 12.56 22.86 22.55
C LEU A 68 13.43 21.73 23.12
N ARG A 69 13.87 21.85 24.37
CA ARG A 69 14.64 20.81 25.06
C ARG A 69 13.82 19.54 25.25
N ASP A 70 12.55 19.67 25.61
CA ASP A 70 11.66 18.53 25.76
C ASP A 70 11.39 17.84 24.42
N PHE A 71 11.19 18.60 23.34
CA PHE A 71 11.09 18.02 21.98
C PHE A 71 12.36 17.28 21.57
N GLN A 72 13.53 17.87 21.78
CA GLN A 72 14.80 17.19 21.48
C GLN A 72 14.96 15.89 22.28
N ARG A 73 14.49 15.88 23.53
CA ARG A 73 14.51 14.67 24.36
C ARG A 73 13.55 13.61 23.83
N MET A 74 12.33 13.99 23.45
CA MET A 74 11.35 13.08 22.85
C MET A 74 11.84 12.52 21.51
N GLU A 75 12.48 13.34 20.69
CA GLU A 75 13.09 12.91 19.43
C GLU A 75 14.21 11.90 19.69
N ALA A 76 15.12 12.19 20.63
CA ALA A 76 16.20 11.27 20.98
C ALA A 76 15.68 9.95 21.58
N GLU A 77 14.66 9.99 22.43
CA GLU A 77 14.01 8.80 22.99
C GLU A 77 13.33 7.98 21.89
N SER A 78 12.61 8.63 20.96
CA SER A 78 11.97 7.96 19.81
C SER A 78 12.99 7.37 18.85
N GLU A 79 14.10 8.05 18.57
CA GLU A 79 15.18 7.53 17.74
C GLU A 79 15.85 6.33 18.40
N ALA A 80 16.10 6.38 19.71
CA ALA A 80 16.67 5.27 20.46
C ALA A 80 15.74 4.05 20.45
N GLU A 81 14.44 4.26 20.63
CA GLU A 81 13.42 3.20 20.54
C GLU A 81 13.38 2.60 19.13
N ARG A 82 13.38 3.42 18.08
CA ARG A 82 13.43 2.96 16.69
C ARG A 82 14.70 2.16 16.42
N GLN A 83 15.86 2.58 16.92
CA GLN A 83 17.10 1.82 16.76
C GLN A 83 17.05 0.48 17.49
N ALA A 84 16.48 0.47 18.69
CA ALA A 84 16.35 -0.75 19.49
C ALA A 84 15.39 -1.76 18.84
N LEU A 85 14.33 -1.29 18.16
CA LEU A 85 13.42 -2.13 17.37
C LEU A 85 14.03 -2.65 16.05
N ASN A 86 15.17 -2.10 15.61
CA ASN A 86 15.80 -2.50 14.35
C ASN A 86 17.25 -3.00 14.55
N PRO A 87 17.48 -4.02 15.40
CA PRO A 87 18.82 -4.49 15.71
C PRO A 87 19.43 -5.26 14.53
N ARG A 88 20.75 -5.15 14.39
CA ARG A 88 21.53 -5.96 13.45
C ARG A 88 22.06 -7.20 14.18
N LEU A 89 21.87 -8.37 13.60
CA LEU A 89 22.32 -9.62 14.19
C LEU A 89 23.85 -9.68 14.23
N GLU A 90 24.44 -9.76 15.42
CA GLU A 90 25.89 -9.94 15.58
C GLU A 90 26.33 -11.39 15.29
N THR A 91 25.44 -12.34 15.57
CA THR A 91 25.65 -13.77 15.37
C THR A 91 24.51 -14.36 14.55
N GLY A 92 24.74 -15.53 13.95
CA GLY A 92 23.67 -16.22 13.24
C GLY A 92 22.52 -16.58 14.18
N LEU A 93 21.29 -16.42 13.71
CA LEU A 93 20.07 -16.69 14.48
C LEU A 93 19.28 -17.81 13.83
N GLN A 94 18.98 -18.88 14.58
CA GLN A 94 18.11 -19.94 14.13
C GLN A 94 16.70 -19.73 14.70
N LEU A 95 15.69 -19.65 13.83
CA LEU A 95 14.28 -19.64 14.21
C LEU A 95 13.53 -20.72 13.44
N GLY A 96 13.12 -21.77 14.15
CA GLY A 96 12.47 -22.92 13.53
C GLY A 96 13.34 -23.51 12.41
N GLU A 97 12.81 -23.52 11.19
CA GLU A 97 13.49 -24.01 9.99
C GLU A 97 14.41 -22.97 9.33
N LEU A 98 14.37 -21.71 9.78
CA LEU A 98 15.12 -20.60 9.19
C LEU A 98 16.42 -20.34 9.95
N SER A 99 17.52 -20.19 9.20
CA SER A 99 18.84 -19.82 9.72
C SER A 99 19.28 -18.50 9.12
N PHE A 100 19.27 -17.44 9.92
CA PHE A 100 19.66 -16.11 9.48
C PHE A 100 21.16 -15.89 9.67
N PRO A 101 21.86 -15.38 8.64
CA PRO A 101 23.28 -15.07 8.76
C PRO A 101 23.51 -13.85 9.66
N ALA A 102 24.68 -13.81 10.29
CA ALA A 102 25.16 -12.62 10.98
C ALA A 102 25.19 -11.42 10.01
N GLY A 103 24.90 -10.24 10.54
CA GLY A 103 24.77 -9.00 9.77
C GLY A 103 23.37 -8.74 9.22
N SER A 104 22.42 -9.66 9.33
CA SER A 104 21.02 -9.42 8.91
C SER A 104 20.34 -8.40 9.84
N GLN A 105 19.43 -7.59 9.30
CA GLN A 105 18.72 -6.55 10.05
C GLN A 105 17.31 -7.03 10.41
N ALA A 106 17.07 -7.26 11.70
CA ALA A 106 15.77 -7.65 12.22
C ALA A 106 14.91 -6.40 12.46
N HIS A 107 13.61 -6.51 12.20
CA HIS A 107 12.61 -5.48 12.50
C HIS A 107 11.61 -6.06 13.48
N LEU A 108 11.61 -5.54 14.70
CA LEU A 108 10.78 -6.00 15.81
C LEU A 108 9.53 -5.12 15.96
N GLY A 109 8.44 -5.72 16.43
CA GLY A 109 7.19 -5.05 16.72
C GLY A 109 7.14 -4.43 18.10
N THR A 110 7.82 -5.03 19.07
CA THR A 110 7.98 -4.56 20.45
C THR A 110 9.29 -5.13 21.01
N LEU A 111 9.84 -4.46 22.02
CA LEU A 111 10.95 -4.96 22.85
C LEU A 111 10.44 -5.68 24.11
N ASP A 112 9.13 -5.65 24.34
CA ASP A 112 8.53 -6.22 25.53
C ASP A 112 8.70 -7.75 25.53
N PRO A 113 9.10 -8.34 26.66
CA PRO A 113 9.27 -9.78 26.79
C PRO A 113 7.93 -10.52 26.85
N GLU A 114 6.82 -9.80 27.01
CA GLU A 114 5.46 -10.35 27.09
C GLU A 114 4.65 -9.95 25.86
N ASP A 115 3.74 -10.81 25.42
CA ASP A 115 2.77 -10.50 24.37
C ASP A 115 1.67 -9.53 24.89
N TRP A 116 0.72 -9.19 24.03
CA TRP A 116 -0.41 -8.32 24.41
C TRP A 116 -1.36 -8.94 25.45
N GLN A 117 -1.21 -10.24 25.75
CA GLN A 117 -1.97 -10.98 26.76
C GLN A 117 -1.17 -11.14 28.06
N GLY A 118 0.07 -10.66 28.14
CA GLY A 118 0.97 -10.82 29.28
C GLY A 118 1.68 -12.18 29.33
N ASN A 119 1.64 -12.97 28.26
CA ASN A 119 2.37 -14.23 28.19
C ASN A 119 3.83 -13.98 27.76
N PRO A 120 4.81 -14.69 28.33
CA PRO A 120 6.20 -14.58 27.89
C PRO A 120 6.35 -14.96 26.41
N GLN A 121 6.94 -14.07 25.61
CA GLN A 121 7.24 -14.33 24.20
C GLN A 121 8.46 -15.29 24.12
N PRO A 122 8.35 -16.42 23.42
CA PRO A 122 9.47 -17.32 23.21
C PRO A 122 10.62 -16.57 22.53
N HIS A 123 11.73 -16.42 23.26
CA HIS A 123 12.96 -15.73 22.85
C HIS A 123 12.79 -14.24 22.49
N GLY A 124 11.67 -13.60 22.84
CA GLY A 124 11.36 -12.21 22.42
C GLY A 124 11.17 -12.04 20.91
N LEU A 125 11.14 -13.15 20.14
CA LEU A 125 11.20 -13.15 18.68
C LEU A 125 9.83 -13.31 18.02
N GLU A 126 8.75 -13.58 18.76
CA GLU A 126 7.37 -13.43 18.23
C GLU A 126 7.08 -11.99 17.80
N SER A 127 7.83 -11.03 18.34
CA SER A 127 7.83 -9.65 17.88
C SER A 127 8.50 -9.45 16.51
N LEU A 128 9.25 -10.42 15.98
CA LEU A 128 9.94 -10.29 14.70
C LEU A 128 8.92 -10.14 13.57
N LYS A 129 8.79 -8.91 13.06
CA LYS A 129 7.89 -8.57 11.96
C LYS A 129 8.53 -8.93 10.64
N SER A 130 9.78 -8.54 10.43
CA SER A 130 10.51 -8.84 9.21
C SER A 130 12.00 -8.89 9.45
N ILE A 131 12.74 -9.45 8.50
CA ILE A 131 14.19 -9.49 8.51
C ILE A 131 14.73 -9.22 7.11
N GLU A 132 15.67 -8.29 7.00
CA GLU A 132 16.46 -8.06 5.80
C GLU A 132 17.79 -8.80 5.91
N LEU A 133 18.12 -9.60 4.90
CA LEU A 133 19.23 -10.53 4.97
C LEU A 133 20.52 -9.89 4.45
N ALA A 134 21.63 -10.09 5.16
CA ALA A 134 22.94 -9.60 4.71
C ALA A 134 23.49 -10.38 3.51
N ALA A 135 23.03 -11.61 3.33
CA ALA A 135 23.32 -12.46 2.20
C ALA A 135 22.06 -13.27 1.85
N PRO A 136 21.82 -13.60 0.57
CA PRO A 136 20.63 -14.35 0.17
C PRO A 136 20.54 -15.68 0.94
N LEU A 137 19.34 -15.97 1.45
CA LEU A 137 19.01 -17.24 2.11
C LEU A 137 18.16 -18.08 1.15
N ASP A 138 18.44 -19.37 1.04
CA ASP A 138 17.59 -20.30 0.30
C ASP A 138 16.44 -20.77 1.20
N VAL A 139 15.21 -20.46 0.80
CA VAL A 139 13.99 -20.88 1.50
C VAL A 139 13.08 -21.55 0.48
N LEU A 140 12.75 -22.84 0.66
CA LEU A 140 11.95 -23.63 -0.28
C LEU A 140 12.53 -23.69 -1.72
N GLY A 141 13.86 -23.66 -1.86
CA GLY A 141 14.52 -23.65 -3.17
C GLY A 141 14.52 -22.27 -3.83
N MET A 142 14.28 -21.21 -3.06
CA MET A 142 14.16 -19.83 -3.51
C MET A 142 15.18 -18.95 -2.79
N PRO A 143 16.15 -18.33 -3.50
CA PRO A 143 16.99 -17.29 -2.92
C PRO A 143 16.16 -16.03 -2.60
N VAL A 144 16.10 -15.68 -1.32
CA VAL A 144 15.38 -14.52 -0.81
C VAL A 144 16.32 -13.49 -0.18
N SER A 145 15.95 -12.22 -0.29
CA SER A 145 16.68 -11.07 0.28
C SER A 145 16.06 -10.55 1.58
N ALA A 146 14.78 -10.84 1.79
CA ALA A 146 14.07 -10.49 3.01
C ALA A 146 12.88 -11.42 3.25
N ILE A 147 12.49 -11.57 4.51
CA ILE A 147 11.32 -12.34 4.93
C ILE A 147 10.48 -11.46 5.84
N ASP A 148 9.17 -11.41 5.56
CA ASP A 148 8.15 -10.77 6.38
C ASP A 148 7.32 -11.87 7.05
N PHE A 149 7.35 -11.91 8.37
CA PHE A 149 6.59 -12.85 9.17
C PHE A 149 5.18 -12.36 9.43
N SER A 150 4.95 -11.05 9.51
CA SER A 150 3.64 -10.45 9.83
C SER A 150 2.93 -11.18 10.99
N PRO A 151 3.50 -11.14 12.21
CA PRO A 151 2.96 -11.86 13.37
C PRO A 151 1.51 -11.43 13.66
N GLY A 152 0.67 -12.41 14.00
CA GLY A 152 -0.78 -12.21 14.20
C GLY A 152 -1.63 -12.29 12.92
N TYR A 153 -1.01 -12.33 11.74
CA TYR A 153 -1.69 -12.58 10.47
C TYR A 153 -1.40 -14.02 9.98
N SER A 154 -2.28 -14.54 9.11
CA SER A 154 -2.15 -15.86 8.47
C SER A 154 -1.32 -15.82 7.19
N GLU A 155 -0.47 -14.81 7.04
CA GLU A 155 0.30 -14.54 5.83
C GLU A 155 1.75 -14.20 6.18
N SER A 156 2.66 -14.63 5.31
CA SER A 156 4.07 -14.24 5.33
C SER A 156 4.53 -13.86 3.93
N GLY A 157 5.48 -12.94 3.86
CA GLY A 157 6.08 -12.47 2.63
C GLY A 157 7.52 -12.95 2.47
N MET A 158 7.93 -13.24 1.25
CA MET A 158 9.34 -13.39 0.88
C MET A 158 9.67 -12.43 -0.26
N ARG A 159 10.75 -11.67 -0.12
CA ARG A 159 11.27 -10.84 -1.20
C ARG A 159 12.31 -11.65 -1.97
N LEU A 160 12.02 -11.96 -3.22
CA LEU A 160 12.90 -12.75 -4.07
C LEU A 160 14.15 -11.95 -4.45
N GLU A 161 15.31 -12.60 -4.47
CA GLU A 161 16.57 -11.97 -4.91
C GLU A 161 16.61 -11.78 -6.43
N HIS A 162 16.06 -12.74 -7.18
CA HIS A 162 16.04 -12.75 -8.64
C HIS A 162 14.68 -13.19 -9.17
N ASP A 163 14.41 -12.93 -10.45
CA ASP A 163 13.23 -13.45 -11.14
C ASP A 163 13.32 -14.97 -11.16
N GLN A 164 12.26 -15.65 -10.75
CA GLN A 164 12.27 -17.11 -10.63
C GLN A 164 10.87 -17.71 -10.70
N VAL A 165 10.83 -19.02 -10.90
CA VAL A 165 9.60 -19.78 -11.00
C VAL A 165 9.16 -20.28 -9.61
N VAL A 166 7.98 -19.85 -9.15
CA VAL A 166 7.35 -20.28 -7.90
C VAL A 166 6.01 -20.93 -8.22
N GLU A 167 5.79 -22.18 -7.82
CA GLU A 167 4.59 -22.95 -8.20
C GLU A 167 4.29 -22.94 -9.72
N GLY A 168 5.37 -22.90 -10.52
CA GLY A 168 5.30 -22.83 -11.97
C GLY A 168 4.95 -21.45 -12.54
N TRP A 169 4.95 -20.38 -11.75
CA TRP A 169 4.72 -18.99 -12.19
C TRP A 169 6.02 -18.19 -12.14
N SER A 170 6.32 -17.44 -13.21
CA SER A 170 7.48 -16.54 -13.25
C SER A 170 7.21 -15.30 -12.40
N CYS A 171 7.67 -15.31 -11.16
CA CYS A 171 7.53 -14.23 -10.21
C CYS A 171 8.73 -13.26 -10.29
N SER A 172 8.43 -11.97 -10.19
CA SER A 172 9.41 -10.88 -10.25
C SER A 172 10.26 -10.79 -8.98
N ALA A 173 11.54 -10.49 -9.14
CA ALA A 173 12.47 -10.12 -8.08
C ALA A 173 12.05 -8.82 -7.38
N GLY A 174 12.58 -8.59 -6.18
CA GLY A 174 12.49 -7.31 -5.48
C GLY A 174 11.12 -6.95 -4.93
N VAL A 175 10.08 -7.72 -5.25
CA VAL A 175 8.71 -7.56 -4.75
C VAL A 175 8.36 -8.73 -3.83
N TRP A 176 7.45 -8.49 -2.90
CA TRP A 176 6.97 -9.51 -1.96
C TRP A 176 6.12 -10.57 -2.66
N THR A 177 6.51 -11.83 -2.47
CA THR A 177 5.71 -13.02 -2.76
C THR A 177 5.05 -13.47 -1.46
N SER A 178 3.73 -13.57 -1.45
CA SER A 178 2.96 -13.88 -0.24
C SER A 178 2.63 -15.37 -0.16
N PHE A 179 2.67 -15.89 1.05
CA PHE A 179 2.32 -17.25 1.40
C PHE A 179 1.31 -17.24 2.54
N SER A 180 0.34 -18.15 2.48
CA SER A 180 -0.58 -18.42 3.58
C SER A 180 0.03 -19.44 4.53
N ARG A 181 -0.24 -19.27 5.83
CA ARG A 181 0.22 -20.16 6.90
C ARG A 181 -0.69 -20.09 8.12
N ASP A 182 -0.61 -21.10 8.96
CA ASP A 182 -1.19 -21.04 10.30
C ASP A 182 -0.25 -20.24 11.24
N SER A 183 -0.77 -19.77 12.38
CA SER A 183 0.01 -18.96 13.33
C SER A 183 1.17 -19.74 13.95
N GLU A 184 0.98 -21.03 14.21
CA GLU A 184 1.99 -21.94 14.75
C GLU A 184 3.12 -22.29 13.78
N ASP A 185 2.93 -22.03 12.48
CA ASP A 185 3.90 -22.29 11.42
C ASP A 185 4.68 -21.04 10.98
N THR A 186 4.64 -19.96 11.77
CA THR A 186 5.31 -18.67 11.47
C THR A 186 6.79 -18.82 11.13
N TYR A 187 7.52 -19.78 11.71
CA TYR A 187 8.94 -20.01 11.43
C TYR A 187 9.21 -21.36 10.74
N ARG A 188 8.21 -21.89 10.03
CA ARG A 188 8.28 -23.17 9.31
C ARG A 188 7.85 -23.00 7.85
N PRO A 189 8.72 -22.44 6.98
CA PRO A 189 8.41 -22.26 5.57
C PRO A 189 7.95 -23.54 4.87
N SER A 190 8.39 -24.73 5.31
CA SER A 190 7.92 -26.01 4.75
C SER A 190 6.41 -26.23 4.82
N ARG A 191 5.71 -25.50 5.70
CA ARG A 191 4.26 -25.52 5.88
C ARG A 191 3.53 -24.36 5.20
N TRP A 192 4.27 -23.42 4.64
CA TRP A 192 3.69 -22.27 3.97
C TRP A 192 3.15 -22.69 2.60
N ARG A 193 2.00 -22.12 2.23
CA ARG A 193 1.33 -22.40 0.96
C ARG A 193 1.34 -21.13 0.12
N PHE A 194 1.83 -21.23 -1.11
CA PHE A 194 1.82 -20.11 -2.04
C PHE A 194 0.44 -19.46 -2.08
N LYS A 195 0.39 -18.14 -1.95
CA LYS A 195 -0.85 -17.37 -2.02
C LYS A 195 -0.85 -16.48 -3.26
N GLN A 196 0.20 -15.67 -3.43
CA GLN A 196 0.31 -14.76 -4.58
C GLN A 196 1.75 -14.30 -4.83
N CYS A 197 2.04 -13.89 -6.07
CA CYS A 197 3.24 -13.15 -6.42
C CYS A 197 2.95 -12.12 -7.52
N THR A 198 3.85 -11.16 -7.68
CA THR A 198 3.85 -10.29 -8.86
C THR A 198 4.58 -11.01 -9.99
N LEU A 199 3.96 -11.10 -11.16
CA LEU A 199 4.56 -11.73 -12.34
C LEU A 199 5.65 -10.85 -12.95
N VAL A 200 6.65 -11.51 -13.56
CA VAL A 200 7.58 -10.87 -14.48
C VAL A 200 6.78 -10.21 -15.62
N PRO A 201 7.17 -9.01 -16.09
CA PRO A 201 6.48 -8.35 -17.20
C PRO A 201 6.49 -9.17 -18.50
N ASP A 202 5.50 -8.91 -19.35
CA ASP A 202 5.36 -9.46 -20.71
C ASP A 202 5.22 -10.99 -20.78
N VAL A 203 4.92 -11.65 -19.67
CA VAL A 203 4.60 -13.07 -19.65
C VAL A 203 3.26 -13.30 -20.35
N THR A 204 3.25 -14.25 -21.29
CA THR A 204 2.03 -14.65 -21.98
C THR A 204 1.35 -15.79 -21.25
N VAL A 205 0.14 -15.56 -20.74
CA VAL A 205 -0.68 -16.56 -20.04
C VAL A 205 -2.04 -16.60 -20.72
N ALA A 206 -2.45 -17.80 -21.14
CA ALA A 206 -3.72 -18.03 -21.84
C ALA A 206 -3.96 -17.08 -23.04
N GLY A 207 -2.91 -16.78 -23.80
CA GLY A 207 -2.97 -15.93 -24.98
C GLY A 207 -3.04 -14.42 -24.70
N VAL A 208 -2.91 -14.00 -23.43
CA VAL A 208 -2.80 -12.60 -23.02
C VAL A 208 -1.37 -12.29 -22.61
N ALA A 209 -0.79 -11.23 -23.17
CA ALA A 209 0.46 -10.66 -22.68
C ALA A 209 0.16 -9.79 -21.45
N TRP A 210 0.63 -10.23 -20.29
CA TRP A 210 0.35 -9.56 -19.02
C TRP A 210 1.36 -8.43 -18.75
N PRO A 211 0.88 -7.24 -18.37
CA PRO A 211 1.75 -6.09 -18.11
C PRO A 211 2.51 -6.23 -16.79
N ALA A 212 3.52 -5.37 -16.60
CA ALA A 212 4.20 -5.22 -15.31
C ALA A 212 3.21 -4.94 -14.17
N GLY A 213 3.48 -5.46 -12.97
CA GLY A 213 2.61 -5.30 -11.81
C GLY A 213 1.40 -6.25 -11.79
N THR A 214 1.29 -7.17 -12.76
CA THR A 214 0.26 -8.22 -12.72
C THR A 214 0.49 -9.12 -11.51
N ILE A 215 -0.55 -9.33 -10.72
CA ILE A 215 -0.51 -10.24 -9.56
C ILE A 215 -1.16 -11.56 -9.97
N VAL A 216 -0.47 -12.67 -9.74
CA VAL A 216 -1.05 -14.01 -9.79
C VAL A 216 -1.31 -14.49 -8.36
N SER A 217 -2.47 -15.10 -8.14
CA SER A 217 -2.86 -15.69 -6.87
C SER A 217 -3.50 -17.06 -7.08
N GLY A 218 -3.41 -17.95 -6.08
CA GLY A 218 -3.96 -19.30 -6.15
C GLY A 218 -4.54 -19.75 -4.81
N ASP A 219 -5.59 -20.57 -4.87
CA ASP A 219 -6.24 -21.18 -3.70
C ASP A 219 -6.12 -22.72 -3.68
N GLY A 220 -5.30 -23.28 -4.58
CA GLY A 220 -5.12 -24.72 -4.78
C GLY A 220 -6.14 -25.38 -5.72
N ARG A 221 -7.22 -24.70 -6.13
CA ARG A 221 -8.20 -25.21 -7.11
C ARG A 221 -8.10 -24.51 -8.46
N GLY A 222 -7.67 -23.27 -8.46
CA GLY A 222 -7.44 -22.48 -9.67
C GLY A 222 -6.48 -21.33 -9.40
N TRP A 223 -6.37 -20.48 -10.40
CA TRP A 223 -5.50 -19.30 -10.39
C TRP A 223 -6.29 -18.06 -10.77
N MET A 224 -5.92 -16.93 -10.20
CA MET A 224 -6.46 -15.63 -10.56
C MET A 224 -5.31 -14.68 -10.88
N LEU A 225 -5.31 -14.14 -12.10
CA LEU A 225 -4.40 -13.08 -12.53
C LEU A 225 -5.15 -11.76 -12.51
N ARG A 226 -4.52 -10.70 -11.99
CA ARG A 226 -5.12 -9.37 -11.84
C ARG A 226 -4.14 -8.27 -12.26
N ALA A 227 -4.62 -7.36 -13.12
CA ALA A 227 -3.92 -6.14 -13.50
C ALA A 227 -4.94 -4.99 -13.59
N GLU A 228 -4.85 -4.03 -12.67
CA GLU A 228 -5.87 -2.96 -12.50
C GLU A 228 -5.28 -1.64 -12.00
N ASP A 229 -4.12 -1.67 -11.36
CA ASP A 229 -3.57 -0.59 -10.55
C ASP A 229 -2.46 0.20 -11.28
N ALA A 230 -2.49 0.23 -12.62
CA ALA A 230 -1.46 0.88 -13.44
C ALA A 230 -2.04 2.00 -14.32
N ASP A 231 -1.36 3.14 -14.34
CA ASP A 231 -1.73 4.26 -15.20
C ASP A 231 -1.65 3.87 -16.68
N ASN A 232 -2.70 4.22 -17.44
CA ASN A 232 -2.81 3.94 -18.87
C ASN A 232 -2.65 2.45 -19.24
N LEU A 233 -3.08 1.56 -18.35
CA LEU A 233 -3.11 0.12 -18.62
C LEU A 233 -3.94 -0.17 -19.88
N GLU A 234 -3.39 -0.93 -20.82
CA GLU A 234 -4.09 -1.36 -22.02
C GLU A 234 -3.74 -2.82 -22.35
N ILE A 235 -4.62 -3.74 -21.97
CA ILE A 235 -4.47 -5.18 -22.15
C ILE A 235 -5.31 -5.64 -23.34
N ALA A 236 -4.72 -6.39 -24.27
CA ALA A 236 -5.43 -6.94 -25.41
C ALA A 236 -5.99 -8.33 -25.08
N LEU A 237 -7.31 -8.50 -25.21
CA LEU A 237 -7.98 -9.80 -25.05
C LEU A 237 -9.11 -9.91 -26.08
N ASP A 238 -8.98 -10.89 -26.98
CA ASP A 238 -9.95 -11.17 -28.04
C ASP A 238 -10.51 -9.94 -28.80
N GLY A 239 -9.61 -9.04 -29.22
CA GLY A 239 -9.96 -7.82 -29.96
C GLY A 239 -10.46 -6.67 -29.09
N LEU A 240 -10.60 -6.86 -27.78
CA LEU A 240 -10.87 -5.79 -26.82
C LEU A 240 -9.57 -5.18 -26.30
N ARG A 241 -9.64 -3.90 -25.95
CA ARG A 241 -8.59 -3.16 -25.23
C ARG A 241 -9.10 -2.85 -23.83
N LEU A 242 -8.46 -3.40 -22.81
CA LEU A 242 -8.94 -3.37 -21.43
C LEU A 242 -8.03 -2.52 -20.53
N SER A 243 -8.61 -1.67 -19.69
CA SER A 243 -7.92 -0.88 -18.67
C SER A 243 -7.79 -1.58 -17.33
N ALA A 244 -8.47 -2.71 -17.17
CA ALA A 244 -8.39 -3.59 -16.03
C ALA A 244 -8.75 -5.01 -16.50
N LEU A 245 -8.07 -6.03 -15.96
CA LEU A 245 -8.36 -7.44 -16.26
C LEU A 245 -8.13 -8.30 -15.02
N ARG A 246 -9.14 -9.07 -14.64
CA ARG A 246 -9.07 -10.24 -13.78
C ARG A 246 -9.38 -11.48 -14.58
N MET A 247 -8.50 -12.47 -14.55
CA MET A 247 -8.67 -13.72 -15.28
C MET A 247 -8.58 -14.89 -14.31
N TYR A 248 -9.61 -15.73 -14.32
CA TYR A 248 -9.69 -16.94 -13.54
C TYR A 248 -9.34 -18.13 -14.44
N LEU A 249 -8.41 -18.95 -13.96
CA LEU A 249 -7.93 -20.13 -14.64
C LEU A 249 -8.21 -21.39 -13.80
N ASP A 250 -8.47 -22.49 -14.48
CA ASP A 250 -8.52 -23.82 -13.85
C ASP A 250 -7.13 -24.30 -13.40
N GLY A 251 -7.06 -25.45 -12.73
CA GLY A 251 -5.79 -26.07 -12.32
C GLY A 251 -4.86 -26.43 -13.50
N GLN A 252 -5.38 -26.51 -14.73
CA GLN A 252 -4.61 -26.72 -15.96
C GLN A 252 -4.22 -25.39 -16.64
N ARG A 253 -4.46 -24.25 -15.99
CA ARG A 253 -4.21 -22.89 -16.49
C ARG A 253 -5.00 -22.53 -17.75
N ARG A 254 -6.15 -23.16 -17.95
CA ARG A 254 -7.11 -22.79 -19.00
C ARG A 254 -8.08 -21.76 -18.45
N ILE A 255 -8.50 -20.83 -19.31
CA ILE A 255 -9.46 -19.79 -18.93
C ILE A 255 -10.77 -20.46 -18.55
N ASP A 256 -11.24 -20.18 -17.34
CA ASP A 256 -12.60 -20.49 -16.89
C ASP A 256 -13.50 -19.26 -17.14
N SER A 257 -13.09 -18.11 -16.60
CA SER A 257 -13.77 -16.83 -16.78
C SER A 257 -12.80 -15.65 -16.66
N TRP A 258 -13.24 -14.47 -17.10
CA TRP A 258 -12.50 -13.23 -16.92
C TRP A 258 -13.44 -12.04 -16.84
N GLU A 259 -12.97 -10.99 -16.18
CA GLU A 259 -13.67 -9.74 -15.98
C GLU A 259 -12.71 -8.59 -16.30
N GLY A 260 -13.20 -7.55 -16.95
CA GLY A 260 -12.37 -6.41 -17.28
C GLY A 260 -13.17 -5.16 -17.56
N GLN A 261 -12.47 -4.09 -17.90
CA GLN A 261 -13.06 -2.80 -18.22
C GLN A 261 -12.48 -2.28 -19.52
N LEU A 262 -13.29 -1.73 -20.43
CA LEU A 262 -12.81 -1.19 -21.70
C LEU A 262 -11.93 0.06 -21.49
N ALA A 263 -10.67 0.00 -21.95
CA ALA A 263 -9.77 1.15 -22.01
C ALA A 263 -10.18 2.15 -23.10
N ARG A 264 -10.85 1.67 -24.16
CA ARG A 264 -11.30 2.46 -25.30
C ARG A 264 -12.69 2.00 -25.73
N PRO A 265 -13.48 2.86 -26.40
CA PRO A 265 -14.73 2.42 -26.99
C PRO A 265 -14.51 1.23 -27.94
N ALA A 266 -15.42 0.27 -27.93
CA ALA A 266 -15.34 -0.94 -28.75
C ALA A 266 -16.64 -1.14 -29.51
N THR A 267 -16.54 -1.53 -30.79
CA THR A 267 -17.70 -1.91 -31.60
C THR A 267 -17.72 -3.40 -31.81
N LEU A 268 -18.82 -4.07 -31.42
CA LEU A 268 -19.03 -5.49 -31.66
C LEU A 268 -20.41 -5.71 -32.30
N GLY A 269 -20.40 -6.24 -33.52
CA GLY A 269 -21.60 -6.32 -34.34
C GLY A 269 -22.20 -4.93 -34.57
N GLU A 270 -23.47 -4.76 -34.19
CA GLU A 270 -24.18 -3.49 -34.32
C GLU A 270 -24.01 -2.56 -33.10
N TRP A 271 -23.33 -3.01 -32.04
CA TRP A 271 -23.27 -2.28 -30.77
C TRP A 271 -21.93 -1.55 -30.59
N LEU A 272 -22.02 -0.25 -30.28
CA LEU A 272 -20.92 0.57 -29.79
C LEU A 272 -20.98 0.63 -28.26
N TYR A 273 -19.90 0.18 -27.63
CA TYR A 273 -19.69 0.24 -26.19
C TYR A 273 -18.74 1.38 -25.86
N PRO A 274 -19.09 2.29 -24.94
CA PRO A 274 -18.20 3.37 -24.52
C PRO A 274 -17.01 2.86 -23.71
N GLN A 275 -15.96 3.68 -23.61
CA GLN A 275 -14.88 3.47 -22.65
C GLN A 275 -15.46 3.32 -21.23
N GLY A 276 -14.81 2.52 -20.39
CA GLY A 276 -15.26 2.26 -19.03
C GLY A 276 -16.34 1.18 -18.93
N THR A 277 -16.94 0.74 -20.04
CA THR A 277 -17.86 -0.40 -20.06
C THR A 277 -17.18 -1.62 -19.44
N ARG A 278 -17.84 -2.24 -18.46
CA ARG A 278 -17.37 -3.47 -17.84
C ARG A 278 -17.74 -4.66 -18.73
N VAL A 279 -16.83 -5.62 -18.83
CA VAL A 279 -16.98 -6.80 -19.68
C VAL A 279 -16.62 -8.04 -18.89
N ARG A 280 -17.50 -9.04 -18.90
CA ARG A 280 -17.20 -10.38 -18.41
C ARG A 280 -17.22 -11.35 -19.57
N GLY A 281 -16.27 -12.28 -19.62
CA GLY A 281 -16.28 -13.38 -20.57
C GLY A 281 -16.05 -14.73 -19.90
N ASP A 282 -16.43 -15.79 -20.61
CA ASP A 282 -16.24 -17.18 -20.18
C ASP A 282 -15.52 -18.02 -21.25
N GLU A 283 -15.14 -19.24 -20.87
CA GLU A 283 -14.52 -20.24 -21.77
C GLU A 283 -15.37 -20.56 -23.00
N ARG A 284 -16.69 -20.37 -22.92
CA ARG A 284 -17.67 -20.67 -23.99
C ARG A 284 -17.80 -19.52 -24.98
N GLY A 285 -17.05 -18.44 -24.77
CA GLY A 285 -17.07 -17.25 -25.61
C GLY A 285 -18.30 -16.38 -25.42
N ALA A 286 -19.13 -16.60 -24.38
CA ALA A 286 -20.16 -15.65 -24.02
C ALA A 286 -19.51 -14.43 -23.37
N ARG A 287 -19.99 -13.24 -23.74
CA ARG A 287 -19.53 -11.95 -23.23
C ARG A 287 -20.70 -11.12 -22.77
N LEU A 288 -20.58 -10.57 -21.57
CA LEU A 288 -21.56 -9.70 -20.98
C LEU A 288 -20.97 -8.30 -20.86
N PHE A 289 -21.55 -7.34 -21.55
CA PHE A 289 -21.14 -5.94 -21.53
C PHE A 289 -22.11 -5.14 -20.67
N SER A 290 -21.60 -4.49 -19.62
CA SER A 290 -22.38 -3.63 -18.72
C SER A 290 -21.81 -2.21 -18.75
N PRO A 291 -22.49 -1.26 -19.41
CA PRO A 291 -22.13 0.15 -19.35
C PRO A 291 -22.15 0.66 -17.91
N THR A 292 -21.26 1.60 -17.59
CA THR A 292 -21.14 2.18 -16.25
C THR A 292 -21.11 3.70 -16.34
N GLY A 293 -21.78 4.38 -15.41
CA GLY A 293 -21.81 5.84 -15.37
C GLY A 293 -22.76 6.42 -16.42
N GLU A 294 -22.37 7.58 -16.98
CA GLU A 294 -23.28 8.40 -17.80
C GLU A 294 -23.32 8.02 -19.30
N LEU A 295 -22.47 7.09 -19.75
CA LEU A 295 -22.37 6.73 -21.16
C LEU A 295 -23.09 5.41 -21.46
N ASP A 296 -24.04 5.47 -22.39
CA ASP A 296 -24.83 4.33 -22.84
C ASP A 296 -24.10 3.53 -23.93
N ALA A 297 -24.34 2.21 -23.96
CA ALA A 297 -24.09 1.44 -25.18
C ALA A 297 -25.16 1.76 -26.22
N ILE A 298 -24.76 1.85 -27.49
CA ILE A 298 -25.65 2.28 -28.58
C ILE A 298 -25.65 1.24 -29.71
N ASN A 299 -26.83 0.76 -30.09
CA ASN A 299 -27.01 0.01 -31.33
C ASN A 299 -26.94 1.00 -32.50
N GLN A 300 -25.91 0.90 -33.33
CA GLN A 300 -25.66 1.82 -34.44
C GLN A 300 -26.70 1.72 -35.57
N ARG A 301 -27.42 0.60 -35.67
CA ARG A 301 -28.47 0.41 -36.69
C ARG A 301 -29.83 0.94 -36.23
N THR A 302 -30.24 0.64 -34.99
CA THR A 302 -31.58 1.00 -34.48
C THR A 302 -31.59 2.30 -33.67
N GLY A 303 -30.42 2.75 -33.19
CA GLY A 303 -30.32 3.85 -32.22
C GLY A 303 -30.73 3.46 -30.80
N GLU A 304 -31.02 2.18 -30.54
CA GLU A 304 -31.34 1.69 -29.20
C GLU A 304 -30.18 1.96 -28.23
N LYS A 305 -30.51 2.41 -27.02
CA LYS A 305 -29.54 2.70 -25.97
C LYS A 305 -29.73 1.77 -24.80
N VAL A 306 -28.61 1.29 -24.24
CA VAL A 306 -28.57 0.52 -23.01
C VAL A 306 -27.70 1.27 -22.02
N ALA A 307 -28.34 1.77 -20.96
CA ALA A 307 -27.71 2.48 -19.86
C ALA A 307 -27.25 1.52 -18.74
N GLU A 308 -26.66 2.10 -17.70
CA GLU A 308 -26.33 1.41 -16.45
C GLU A 308 -27.54 0.66 -15.87
N GLY A 309 -27.27 -0.47 -15.19
CA GLY A 309 -28.30 -1.36 -14.63
C GLY A 309 -28.82 -2.41 -15.60
N ARG A 310 -28.37 -2.38 -16.86
CA ARG A 310 -28.64 -3.40 -17.87
C ARG A 310 -27.34 -3.86 -18.52
N SER A 311 -27.35 -5.11 -18.98
CA SER A 311 -26.21 -5.73 -19.63
C SER A 311 -26.60 -6.36 -20.95
N ILE A 312 -25.67 -6.34 -21.88
CA ILE A 312 -25.80 -6.88 -23.22
C ILE A 312 -25.00 -8.17 -23.30
N LEU A 313 -25.68 -9.31 -23.43
CA LEU A 313 -25.07 -10.63 -23.62
C LEU A 313 -24.85 -10.90 -25.12
N GLN A 314 -23.62 -11.19 -25.50
CA GLN A 314 -23.21 -11.51 -26.87
C GLN A 314 -22.36 -12.78 -26.88
N ARG A 315 -22.53 -13.66 -27.87
CA ARG A 315 -21.63 -14.79 -28.08
C ARG A 315 -20.55 -14.41 -29.09
N ARG A 316 -19.32 -14.86 -28.84
CA ARG A 316 -18.17 -14.67 -29.73
C ARG A 316 -18.50 -15.21 -31.13
N GLY A 317 -18.33 -14.35 -32.15
CA GLY A 317 -18.49 -14.73 -33.55
C GLY A 317 -19.93 -14.72 -34.08
N ASP A 318 -20.93 -14.61 -33.21
CA ASP A 318 -22.34 -14.50 -33.63
C ASP A 318 -22.73 -13.03 -33.79
N ALA A 319 -23.26 -12.69 -34.97
CA ALA A 319 -23.85 -11.38 -35.23
C ALA A 319 -25.21 -11.20 -34.53
N THR A 320 -25.86 -12.30 -34.12
CA THR A 320 -27.16 -12.34 -33.46
C THR A 320 -27.43 -13.74 -32.87
N PRO A 321 -28.18 -13.87 -31.75
CA PRO A 321 -28.89 -12.82 -31.04
C PRO A 321 -28.13 -12.27 -29.82
N VAL A 322 -28.21 -10.95 -29.70
CA VAL A 322 -27.78 -10.18 -28.53
C VAL A 322 -28.94 -10.09 -27.55
N GLU A 323 -28.74 -10.46 -26.29
CA GLU A 323 -29.79 -10.48 -25.28
C GLU A 323 -29.54 -9.39 -24.24
N VAL A 324 -30.49 -8.45 -24.08
CA VAL A 324 -30.38 -7.36 -23.10
C VAL A 324 -31.12 -7.77 -21.82
N ARG A 325 -30.38 -7.97 -20.73
CA ARG A 325 -30.92 -8.36 -19.42
C ARG A 325 -30.68 -7.30 -18.35
N PRO A 326 -31.56 -7.18 -17.34
CA PRO A 326 -31.27 -6.43 -16.13
C PRO A 326 -30.04 -7.01 -15.42
N ASN A 327 -29.21 -6.14 -14.84
CA ASN A 327 -28.00 -6.52 -14.11
C ASN A 327 -28.29 -7.51 -12.96
N SER A 328 -29.43 -7.37 -12.31
CA SER A 328 -29.89 -8.28 -11.24
C SER A 328 -30.12 -9.73 -11.71
N GLU A 329 -30.47 -9.95 -12.97
CA GLU A 329 -30.75 -11.28 -13.53
C GLU A 329 -29.48 -12.01 -13.98
N VAL A 330 -28.42 -11.26 -14.30
CA VAL A 330 -27.13 -11.79 -14.81
C VAL A 330 -26.00 -11.71 -13.77
N GLY A 331 -26.34 -11.41 -12.52
CA GLY A 331 -25.40 -11.39 -11.39
C GLY A 331 -24.41 -10.22 -11.44
N VAL A 332 -24.82 -9.07 -11.97
CA VAL A 332 -24.05 -7.81 -11.95
C VAL A 332 -24.54 -6.98 -10.75
N ILE A 333 -24.17 -7.39 -9.53
CA ILE A 333 -24.65 -6.74 -8.30
C ILE A 333 -23.53 -5.94 -7.61
N ASP A 334 -22.29 -6.40 -7.67
CA ASP A 334 -21.12 -5.67 -7.16
C ASP A 334 -19.89 -6.07 -7.97
N TRP A 335 -19.59 -5.32 -9.03
CA TRP A 335 -18.33 -5.44 -9.76
C TRP A 335 -17.41 -4.31 -9.32
N PHE A 336 -16.12 -4.61 -9.16
CA PHE A 336 -15.03 -3.74 -8.70
C PHE A 336 -15.36 -2.25 -8.58
N VAL A 337 -15.47 -1.77 -7.35
CA VAL A 337 -15.41 -0.34 -7.06
C VAL A 337 -13.95 0.08 -7.26
N ILE A 338 -13.62 0.44 -8.50
CA ILE A 338 -12.41 1.22 -8.79
C ILE A 338 -12.73 2.62 -8.29
N THR A 339 -12.35 2.91 -7.06
CA THR A 339 -12.35 4.28 -6.56
C THR A 339 -11.07 4.91 -7.11
N PRO A 340 -11.12 5.91 -8.01
CA PRO A 340 -9.95 6.75 -8.20
C PRO A 340 -9.71 7.45 -6.86
N GLU A 341 -8.52 7.27 -6.27
CA GLU A 341 -8.07 8.18 -5.21
C GLU A 341 -8.15 9.61 -5.77
N LYS A 342 -8.87 10.46 -5.06
CA LYS A 342 -9.07 11.87 -5.40
C LYS A 342 -7.87 12.71 -5.02
#